data_AF-A0A2M9NXA7-F1
#
_entry.id   AF-A0A2M9NXA7-F1
#
_cell.length_a   1.000
_cell.length_b   1.000
_cell.length_c   1.000
_cell.angle_alpha   90.00
_cell.angle_beta   90.00
_cell.angle_gamma   90.00
#
_symmetry.space_group_name_H-M   'P 1'
#
loop_
_entity.id
_entity.type
_entity.pdbx_description
1 polymer ?
#
loop_
_entity_poly.entity_id
_entity_poly.type
_entity_poly.pdbx_seq_one_letter_code
_entity_poly.pdbx_strand_id
1 'polypeptide(L)'
;MKKKQPRKQNPSKNQEKDSSLKLGDMLNQDIMSQLRQKQKELNEAEVEKKAAEEEKKRAERKQREKNKSFEELLGESNLNWKNYK
;
A
#
# COMPACT_ATOMS: atom_id res chain seq x y z
N MET A 1 -15.48 -74.23 -19.21
CA MET A 1 -15.81 -72.81 -18.95
C MET A 1 -14.51 -72.04 -18.69
N LYS A 2 -14.08 -71.14 -19.59
CA LYS A 2 -12.81 -70.38 -19.44
C LYS A 2 -13.05 -69.08 -18.68
N LYS A 3 -12.45 -68.96 -17.48
CA LYS A 3 -12.48 -67.77 -16.61
C LYS A 3 -11.53 -66.70 -17.20
N LYS A 4 -12.06 -65.58 -17.70
CA LYS A 4 -11.27 -64.43 -18.13
C LYS A 4 -10.88 -63.59 -16.91
N GLN A 5 -9.58 -63.40 -16.68
CA GLN A 5 -9.05 -62.49 -15.64
C GLN A 5 -9.03 -61.03 -16.15
N PRO A 6 -9.36 -60.03 -15.31
CA PRO A 6 -9.26 -58.63 -15.70
C PRO A 6 -7.82 -58.15 -15.61
N ARG A 7 -7.33 -57.54 -16.70
CA ARG A 7 -6.04 -56.84 -16.76
C ARG A 7 -6.14 -55.55 -15.93
N LYS A 8 -5.35 -55.45 -14.86
CA LYS A 8 -5.14 -54.18 -14.13
C LYS A 8 -4.30 -53.26 -15.01
N GLN A 9 -4.84 -52.09 -15.36
CA GLN A 9 -4.10 -51.01 -16.02
C GLN A 9 -3.40 -50.17 -14.95
N ASN A 10 -2.08 -50.00 -15.06
CA ASN A 10 -1.30 -49.08 -14.23
C ASN A 10 -1.42 -47.65 -14.76
N PRO A 11 -1.84 -46.66 -13.96
CA PRO A 11 -1.74 -45.25 -14.31
C PRO A 11 -0.59 -44.62 -13.53
N SER A 12 0.60 -44.43 -14.13
CA SER A 12 1.71 -43.79 -13.40
C SER A 12 2.58 -42.84 -14.21
N LYS A 13 2.19 -42.42 -15.43
CA LYS A 13 3.04 -41.53 -16.24
C LYS A 13 2.56 -40.08 -16.36
N ASN A 14 1.33 -39.77 -15.96
CA ASN A 14 0.79 -38.40 -16.02
C ASN A 14 0.95 -37.60 -14.71
N GLN A 15 1.18 -38.26 -13.56
CA GLN A 15 1.25 -37.56 -12.27
C GLN A 15 2.49 -36.65 -12.13
N GLU A 16 3.65 -37.04 -12.68
CA GLU A 16 4.90 -36.28 -12.54
C GLU A 16 4.86 -34.91 -13.25
N LYS A 17 4.18 -34.83 -14.40
CA LYS A 17 4.06 -33.58 -15.18
C LYS A 17 3.15 -32.56 -14.49
N ASP A 18 2.06 -33.02 -13.87
CA ASP A 18 1.13 -32.16 -13.11
C ASP A 18 1.79 -31.58 -11.84
N SER A 19 2.67 -32.33 -11.18
CA SER A 19 3.40 -31.84 -10.01
C SER A 19 4.40 -30.72 -10.34
N SER A 20 5.07 -30.79 -11.50
CA SER A 20 6.03 -29.76 -11.90
C SER A 20 5.35 -28.43 -12.26
N LEU A 21 4.17 -28.48 -12.89
CA LEU A 21 3.37 -27.28 -13.19
C LEU A 21 2.88 -26.59 -11.91
N LYS A 22 2.45 -27.39 -10.91
CA LYS A 22 2.04 -26.86 -9.60
C LYS A 22 3.16 -26.18 -8.82
N LEU A 23 4.39 -26.68 -8.89
CA LEU A 23 5.52 -26.07 -8.16
C LEU A 23 5.86 -24.68 -8.70
N GLY A 24 5.82 -24.50 -10.02
CA GLY A 24 6.02 -23.19 -10.66
C GLY A 24 4.95 -22.18 -10.27
N ASP A 25 3.68 -22.60 -10.25
CA ASP A 25 2.56 -21.76 -9.80
C ASP A 25 2.67 -21.37 -8.32
N MET A 26 3.09 -22.29 -7.44
CA MET A 26 3.32 -21.99 -6.02
C MET A 26 4.43 -20.95 -5.80
N LEU A 27 5.55 -21.08 -6.52
CA LEU A 27 6.64 -20.10 -6.49
C LEU A 27 6.18 -18.73 -6.97
N ASN A 28 5.38 -18.68 -8.04
CA ASN A 28 4.86 -17.42 -8.58
C ASN A 28 3.88 -16.75 -7.60
N GLN A 29 3.03 -17.54 -6.91
CA GLN A 29 2.15 -17.04 -5.86
C GLN A 29 2.93 -16.45 -4.67
N ASP A 30 4.01 -17.09 -4.25
CA ASP A 30 4.84 -16.60 -3.15
C ASP A 30 5.55 -15.29 -3.51
N ILE A 31 6.15 -15.22 -4.70
CA ILE A 31 6.79 -13.98 -5.20
C ILE A 31 5.76 -12.84 -5.28
N MET A 32 4.56 -13.10 -5.79
CA MET A 32 3.49 -12.11 -5.84
C MET A 32 3.01 -11.70 -4.44
N SER A 33 3.01 -12.62 -3.48
CA SER A 33 2.69 -12.32 -2.07
C SER A 33 3.71 -11.38 -1.46
N GLN A 34 5.00 -11.68 -1.62
CA GLN A 34 6.11 -10.85 -1.13
C GLN A 34 6.06 -9.45 -1.74
N LEU A 35 5.79 -9.34 -3.06
CA LEU A 35 5.70 -8.05 -3.74
C LEU A 35 4.54 -7.20 -3.21
N ARG A 36 3.36 -7.80 -2.99
CA ARG A 36 2.21 -7.13 -2.38
C ARG A 36 2.49 -6.68 -0.95
N GLN A 37 3.18 -7.51 -0.17
CA GLN A 37 3.54 -7.18 1.20
C GLN A 37 4.52 -5.99 1.23
N LYS A 38 5.54 -5.99 0.36
CA LYS A 38 6.46 -4.87 0.20
C LYS A 38 5.76 -3.59 -0.25
N GLN A 39 4.80 -3.70 -1.16
CA GLN A 39 4.01 -2.54 -1.60
C GLN A 39 3.18 -1.94 -0.45
N LYS A 40 2.60 -2.79 0.42
CA LYS A 40 1.88 -2.31 1.61
C LYS A 40 2.81 -1.62 2.59
N GLU A 41 3.96 -2.23 2.91
CA GLU A 41 4.98 -1.64 3.79
C GLU A 41 5.42 -0.24 3.30
N LEU A 42 5.64 -0.08 1.99
CA LEU A 42 6.02 1.21 1.41
C LEU A 42 4.89 2.24 1.46
N ASN A 43 3.66 1.83 1.15
CA ASN A 43 2.50 2.73 1.22
C ASN A 43 2.24 3.21 2.65
N GLU A 44 2.35 2.32 3.64
CA GLU A 44 2.18 2.67 5.05
C GLU A 44 3.26 3.68 5.50
N ALA A 45 4.52 3.45 5.12
CA ALA A 45 5.61 4.37 5.43
C ALA A 45 5.45 5.75 4.75
N GLU A 46 4.92 5.80 3.52
CA GLU A 46 4.64 7.07 2.84
C GLU A 46 3.49 7.83 3.48
N VAL A 47 2.41 7.14 3.86
CA VAL A 47 1.26 7.74 4.53
C VAL A 47 1.67 8.33 5.88
N GLU A 48 2.47 7.61 6.65
CA GLU A 48 2.96 8.08 7.95
C GLU A 48 3.85 9.33 7.81
N LYS A 49 4.75 9.35 6.83
CA LYS A 49 5.58 10.54 6.54
C LYS A 49 4.74 11.75 6.16
N LYS A 50 3.76 11.58 5.28
CA LYS A 50 2.87 12.68 4.85
C LYS A 50 2.05 13.22 6.02
N ALA A 51 1.52 12.33 6.87
CA ALA A 51 0.79 12.74 8.06
C ALA A 51 1.67 13.54 9.05
N ALA A 52 2.91 13.08 9.29
CA ALA A 52 3.85 13.77 10.16
C ALA A 52 4.28 15.15 9.63
N GLU A 53 4.48 15.28 8.30
CA GLU A 53 4.79 16.57 7.68
C GLU A 53 3.61 17.55 7.74
N GLU A 54 2.39 17.07 7.50
CA GLU A 54 1.19 17.91 7.58
C GLU A 54 0.94 18.38 9.03
N GLU A 55 1.16 17.52 10.02
CA GLU A 55 1.03 17.87 11.43
C GLU A 55 2.08 18.90 11.85
N LYS A 56 3.34 18.74 11.43
CA LYS A 56 4.40 19.74 11.65
C LYS A 56 4.04 21.08 11.04
N LYS A 57 3.56 21.10 9.80
CA LYS A 57 3.13 22.32 9.11
C LYS A 57 1.96 23.00 9.82
N ARG A 58 1.00 22.22 10.35
CA ARG A 58 -0.13 22.73 11.12
C ARG A 58 0.30 23.32 12.47
N ALA A 59 1.25 22.67 13.15
CA ALA A 59 1.81 23.16 14.40
C ALA A 59 2.62 24.45 14.19
N GLU A 60 3.44 24.51 13.14
CA GLU A 60 4.23 25.69 12.80
C GLU A 60 3.32 26.88 12.45
N ARG A 61 2.24 26.67 11.68
CA ARG A 61 1.23 27.72 11.42
C ARG A 61 0.61 28.26 12.69
N LYS A 62 0.19 27.39 13.62
CA LYS A 62 -0.39 27.80 14.90
C LYS A 62 0.59 28.58 15.77
N GLN A 63 1.87 28.19 15.78
CA GLN A 63 2.90 28.91 16.53
C GLN A 63 3.23 30.25 15.88
N ARG A 64 3.33 30.30 14.54
CA ARG A 64 3.51 31.55 13.81
C ARG A 64 2.32 32.47 14.02
N GLU A 65 1.08 32.02 13.93
CA GLU A 65 -0.11 32.86 14.18
C GLU A 65 -0.16 33.42 15.62
N LYS A 66 0.24 32.62 16.62
CA LYS A 66 0.32 33.08 18.02
C LYS A 66 1.45 34.07 18.28
N ASN A 67 2.58 33.91 17.58
CA ASN A 67 3.76 34.76 17.71
C ASN A 67 3.83 35.85 16.62
N LYS A 68 2.87 35.89 15.69
CA LYS A 68 2.73 36.94 14.69
C LYS A 68 2.28 38.19 15.41
N SER A 69 2.99 39.29 15.15
CA SER A 69 2.55 40.59 15.64
C SER A 69 1.27 41.02 14.89
N PHE A 70 0.47 41.85 15.54
CA PHE A 70 -0.79 42.36 15.01
C PHE A 70 -0.65 43.00 13.61
N GLU A 71 0.52 43.57 13.30
CA GLU A 71 0.82 44.22 12.02
C GLU A 71 0.85 43.23 10.84
N GLU A 72 1.41 42.03 11.00
CA GLU A 72 1.38 41.01 9.95
C GLU A 72 -0.02 40.41 9.77
N LEU A 73 -0.73 40.16 10.88
CA LEU A 73 -2.13 39.70 10.82
C LEU A 73 -3.02 40.73 10.14
N LEU A 74 -2.80 42.02 10.39
CA LEU A 74 -3.55 43.11 9.80
C LEU A 74 -3.19 43.33 8.32
N GLY A 75 -1.92 43.19 7.95
CA GLY A 75 -1.46 43.29 6.56
C GLY A 75 -1.91 42.14 5.66
N GLU A 76 -2.07 40.93 6.22
CA GLU A 76 -2.68 39.78 5.53
C GLU A 76 -4.21 39.88 5.46
N SER A 77 -4.82 40.57 6.42
CA SER A 77 -6.24 40.86 6.40
C SER A 77 -6.53 41.94 5.33
N ASN A 78 -7.51 41.67 4.45
CA ASN A 78 -7.97 42.64 3.46
C ASN A 78 -8.80 43.80 4.09
N LEU A 79 -8.60 44.11 5.38
CA LEU A 79 -9.19 45.27 6.04
C LEU A 79 -8.39 46.52 5.68
N ASN A 80 -8.78 47.14 4.57
CA ASN A 80 -8.34 48.49 4.26
C ASN A 80 -9.24 49.49 5.02
N TRP A 81 -8.71 50.13 6.05
CA TRP A 81 -9.40 51.14 6.86
C TRP A 81 -9.98 52.32 6.04
N LYS A 82 -9.46 52.56 4.83
CA LYS A 82 -9.99 53.54 3.88
C LYS A 82 -11.38 53.17 3.34
N ASN A 83 -11.79 51.91 3.45
CA ASN A 83 -13.10 51.44 3.01
C ASN A 83 -14.21 51.70 4.05
N TYR A 84 -13.85 52.14 5.26
CA TYR A 84 -14.77 52.29 6.39
C TYR A 84 -14.88 53.74 6.91
N LYS A 85 -14.31 54.72 6.19
CA LYS A 85 -14.29 56.14 6.57
C LYS A 85 -14.85 56.99 5.44
#